data_AF-A0A8S8Y7T0-F1
#
_entry.id   AF-A0A8S8Y7T0-F1
#
_cell.length_a   1.000
_cell.length_b   1.000
_cell.length_c   1.000
_cell.angle_alpha   90.00
_cell.angle_beta   90.00
_cell.angle_gamma   90.00
#
_symmetry.space_group_name_H-M   'P 1'
#
loop_
_entity.id
_entity.type
_entity.pdbx_description
1 polymer ?
#
loop_
_entity_poly.entity_id
_entity_poly.type
_entity_poly.pdbx_seq_one_letter_code
_entity_poly.pdbx_strand_id
1 'polypeptide(L)'
;MTPSGEQVDAQGCSDSQKDEDLDDINNNKDLCPDTPVTQTVDIDGCSEQQKDDDNDGIKNHVDDCPNTPEGELIDAVGCALVQLDSDGDGVNDAEDAFKFDANESVDTDNDGVADRWDAFPEDPTRSQAEVEEGGNGVLYAVIALLMVGLLGGGGYFYTRKPGLNSGPFAEVSGRTDVATEQNMGGGDKNLPSLDNAEPQQWEENGVHWSRDVNGQLSYYDASAGAWVPYQG
;
A
#
# COMPACT_ATOMS: atom_id res chain seq x y z
N MET A 1 -34.10 19.13 -54.25
CA MET A 1 -35.58 19.03 -54.23
C MET A 1 -35.95 18.73 -52.80
N THR A 2 -36.88 19.48 -52.23
CA THR A 2 -37.36 19.28 -50.86
C THR A 2 -37.90 17.85 -50.68
N PRO A 3 -37.53 17.14 -49.60
CA PRO A 3 -38.13 15.86 -49.27
C PRO A 3 -39.66 15.93 -49.20
N SER A 4 -40.33 14.86 -49.64
CA SER A 4 -41.79 14.83 -49.70
C SER A 4 -42.40 14.90 -48.29
N GLY A 5 -43.20 15.93 -48.03
CA GLY A 5 -43.93 16.11 -46.76
C GLY A 5 -43.41 17.24 -45.88
N GLU A 6 -42.27 17.85 -46.22
CA GLU A 6 -41.71 18.97 -45.47
C GLU A 6 -42.28 20.32 -45.91
N GLN A 7 -42.43 21.24 -44.96
CA GLN A 7 -42.78 22.63 -45.25
C GLN A 7 -41.53 23.36 -45.73
N VAL A 8 -41.71 24.21 -46.74
CA VAL A 8 -40.66 25.05 -47.28
C VAL A 8 -40.86 26.51 -46.86
N ASP A 9 -39.76 27.22 -46.70
CA ASP A 9 -39.75 28.66 -46.51
C ASP A 9 -40.06 29.42 -47.82
N ALA A 10 -39.96 30.74 -47.78
CA ALA A 10 -40.21 31.60 -48.94
C ALA A 10 -39.20 31.39 -50.10
N GLN A 11 -38.07 30.74 -49.83
CA GLN A 11 -37.02 30.41 -50.78
C GLN A 11 -37.19 28.98 -51.32
N GLY A 12 -38.14 28.21 -50.81
CA GLY A 12 -38.39 26.84 -51.23
C GLY A 12 -37.49 25.81 -50.53
N CYS A 13 -36.81 26.20 -49.45
CA CYS A 13 -35.98 25.31 -48.63
C CYS A 13 -36.77 24.86 -47.40
N SER A 14 -36.74 23.56 -47.09
CA SER A 14 -37.22 23.06 -45.80
C SER A 14 -36.12 23.11 -44.74
N ASP A 15 -36.47 22.93 -43.48
CA ASP A 15 -35.52 22.90 -42.36
C ASP A 15 -34.43 21.83 -42.55
N SER A 16 -34.75 20.69 -43.16
CA SER A 16 -33.77 19.64 -43.48
C SER A 16 -32.71 20.06 -44.51
N GLN A 17 -32.98 21.11 -45.28
CA GLN A 17 -32.10 21.62 -46.33
C GLN A 17 -31.36 22.88 -45.90
N LYS A 18 -31.68 23.41 -44.71
CA LYS A 18 -30.95 24.51 -44.11
C LYS A 18 -29.69 23.99 -43.45
N ASP A 19 -28.80 24.93 -43.22
CA ASP A 19 -27.56 24.81 -42.49
C ASP A 19 -27.60 26.00 -41.51
N GLU A 20 -27.84 25.71 -40.24
CA GLU A 20 -28.18 26.71 -39.21
C GLU A 20 -26.94 27.31 -38.55
N ASP A 21 -25.90 26.50 -38.34
CA ASP A 21 -24.62 26.89 -37.78
C ASP A 21 -23.59 27.28 -38.86
N LEU A 22 -23.90 27.03 -40.13
CA LEU A 22 -23.13 27.42 -41.32
C LEU A 22 -21.81 26.66 -41.47
N ASP A 23 -21.78 25.40 -41.07
CA ASP A 23 -20.61 24.52 -41.07
C ASP A 23 -20.43 23.69 -42.37
N ASP A 24 -21.26 23.98 -43.39
CA ASP A 24 -21.38 23.29 -44.68
C ASP A 24 -22.11 21.92 -44.63
N ILE A 25 -22.68 21.52 -43.48
CA ILE A 25 -23.51 20.33 -43.32
C ILE A 25 -24.96 20.73 -43.02
N ASN A 26 -25.90 20.24 -43.84
CA ASN A 26 -27.31 20.56 -43.62
C ASN A 26 -27.84 19.89 -42.33
N ASN A 27 -28.78 20.56 -41.65
CA ASN A 27 -29.40 20.17 -40.38
C ASN A 27 -29.90 18.71 -40.31
N ASN A 28 -30.24 18.08 -41.44
CA ASN A 28 -30.73 16.69 -41.46
C ASN A 28 -29.63 15.62 -41.44
N LYS A 29 -28.39 16.02 -41.65
CA LYS A 29 -27.19 15.18 -41.62
C LYS A 29 -26.22 15.61 -40.54
N ASP A 30 -26.46 16.76 -39.96
CA ASP A 30 -25.68 17.32 -38.89
C ASP A 30 -26.13 16.74 -37.54
N LEU A 31 -25.20 16.03 -36.89
CA LEU A 31 -25.36 15.49 -35.53
C LEU A 31 -24.96 16.52 -34.47
N CYS A 32 -24.30 17.60 -34.87
CA CYS A 32 -23.74 18.64 -34.02
C CYS A 32 -24.22 20.04 -34.46
N PRO A 33 -25.50 20.41 -34.19
CA PRO A 33 -26.19 21.59 -34.75
C PRO A 33 -25.67 22.97 -34.36
N ASP A 34 -24.54 23.04 -33.65
CA ASP A 34 -23.95 24.27 -33.10
C ASP A 34 -22.42 24.30 -33.34
N THR A 35 -21.95 23.67 -34.41
CA THR A 35 -20.53 23.61 -34.74
C THR A 35 -20.03 24.97 -35.24
N PRO A 36 -18.98 25.54 -34.64
CA PRO A 36 -18.46 26.82 -35.10
C PRO A 36 -17.92 26.73 -36.55
N VAL A 37 -18.39 27.62 -37.42
CA VAL A 37 -17.92 27.80 -38.83
C VAL A 37 -16.41 27.88 -39.04
N THR A 38 -15.65 28.17 -37.98
CA THR A 38 -14.18 28.26 -38.04
C THR A 38 -13.48 26.92 -37.84
N GLN A 39 -14.21 25.90 -37.40
CA GLN A 39 -13.68 24.57 -37.15
C GLN A 39 -13.87 23.67 -38.36
N THR A 40 -12.99 22.69 -38.51
CA THR A 40 -13.16 21.64 -39.51
C THR A 40 -14.13 20.62 -38.97
N VAL A 41 -15.18 20.32 -39.74
CA VAL A 41 -16.19 19.33 -39.40
C VAL A 41 -16.01 18.06 -40.22
N ASP A 42 -16.47 16.95 -39.68
CA ASP A 42 -16.50 15.69 -40.41
C ASP A 42 -17.81 15.50 -41.20
N ILE A 43 -18.09 14.28 -41.66
CA ILE A 43 -19.29 13.99 -42.45
C ILE A 43 -20.59 14.12 -41.64
N ASP A 44 -20.46 14.10 -40.32
CA ASP A 44 -21.55 14.12 -39.35
C ASP A 44 -21.79 15.54 -38.80
N GLY A 45 -21.10 16.57 -39.34
CA GLY A 45 -21.21 17.96 -38.87
C GLY A 45 -20.49 18.23 -37.56
N CYS A 46 -19.72 17.27 -37.04
CA CYS A 46 -19.09 17.40 -35.74
C CYS A 46 -17.62 17.83 -35.86
N SER A 47 -17.23 18.85 -35.11
CA SER A 47 -15.81 19.17 -34.91
C SER A 47 -15.16 18.21 -33.91
N GLU A 48 -13.83 18.10 -33.96
CA GLU A 48 -13.04 17.35 -32.97
C GLU A 48 -13.24 17.85 -31.54
N GLN A 49 -13.70 19.09 -31.35
CA GLN A 49 -13.96 19.67 -30.04
C GLN A 49 -15.30 19.22 -29.45
N GLN A 50 -16.25 18.79 -30.26
CA GLN A 50 -17.58 18.33 -29.83
C GLN A 50 -17.67 16.81 -29.68
N LYS A 51 -16.75 16.07 -30.30
CA LYS A 51 -16.73 14.61 -30.26
C LYS A 51 -16.34 14.02 -28.91
N ASP A 52 -16.91 12.87 -28.67
CA ASP A 52 -16.84 12.06 -27.46
C ASP A 52 -17.03 10.60 -27.92
N ASP A 53 -15.92 9.94 -28.21
CA ASP A 53 -15.90 8.67 -28.96
C ASP A 53 -16.37 7.49 -28.11
N ASP A 54 -16.13 7.52 -26.81
CA ASP A 54 -16.54 6.50 -25.84
C ASP A 54 -17.79 6.89 -25.03
N ASN A 55 -18.26 8.13 -25.16
CA ASN A 55 -19.48 8.64 -24.55
C ASN A 55 -19.43 8.63 -23.02
N ASP A 56 -18.25 8.83 -22.44
CA ASP A 56 -18.07 8.95 -20.99
C ASP A 56 -18.42 10.36 -20.47
N GLY A 57 -18.63 11.31 -21.39
CA GLY A 57 -19.01 12.69 -21.10
C GLY A 57 -17.84 13.68 -21.15
N ILE A 58 -16.61 13.20 -21.37
CA ILE A 58 -15.40 14.00 -21.58
C ILE A 58 -15.09 14.02 -23.08
N LYS A 59 -14.89 15.21 -23.64
CA LYS A 59 -14.65 15.36 -25.08
C LYS A 59 -13.26 14.86 -25.43
N ASN A 60 -13.10 14.22 -26.60
CA ASN A 60 -11.83 13.63 -27.06
C ASN A 60 -10.61 14.54 -26.89
N HIS A 61 -10.76 15.85 -27.09
CA HIS A 61 -9.66 16.81 -26.99
C HIS A 61 -9.19 17.13 -25.55
N VAL A 62 -9.96 16.72 -24.54
CA VAL A 62 -9.68 16.88 -23.10
C VAL A 62 -9.76 15.55 -22.33
N ASP A 63 -9.96 14.45 -23.05
CA ASP A 63 -10.00 13.11 -22.51
C ASP A 63 -8.59 12.50 -22.54
N ASP A 64 -8.06 12.18 -21.36
CA ASP A 64 -6.76 11.54 -21.19
C ASP A 64 -6.85 10.01 -21.32
N CYS A 65 -8.05 9.44 -21.26
CA CYS A 65 -8.33 8.00 -21.18
C CYS A 65 -9.33 7.52 -22.25
N PRO A 66 -8.94 7.51 -23.53
CA PRO A 66 -9.83 7.12 -24.61
C PRO A 66 -10.28 5.65 -24.49
N ASN A 67 -11.51 5.39 -24.89
CA ASN A 67 -12.19 4.09 -24.80
C ASN A 67 -12.55 3.69 -23.36
N THR A 68 -12.95 4.67 -22.55
CA THR A 68 -13.55 4.43 -21.24
C THR A 68 -14.74 3.47 -21.37
N PRO A 69 -14.81 2.39 -20.56
CA PRO A 69 -15.95 1.49 -20.60
C PRO A 69 -17.26 2.18 -20.20
N GLU A 70 -18.32 1.92 -20.97
CA GLU A 70 -19.63 2.52 -20.74
C GLU A 70 -20.17 2.19 -19.32
N GLY A 71 -20.58 3.23 -18.60
CA GLY A 71 -21.21 3.11 -17.28
C GLY A 71 -20.23 3.06 -16.09
N GLU A 72 -18.93 3.18 -16.34
CA GLU A 72 -17.93 3.33 -15.29
C GLU A 72 -17.97 4.72 -14.64
N LEU A 73 -17.47 4.80 -13.41
CA LEU A 73 -17.22 6.07 -12.76
C LEU A 73 -15.86 6.59 -13.24
N ILE A 74 -15.89 7.70 -13.97
CA ILE A 74 -14.70 8.41 -14.43
C ILE A 74 -14.28 9.53 -13.46
N ASP A 75 -13.00 9.87 -13.51
CA ASP A 75 -12.46 11.06 -12.88
C ASP A 75 -12.66 12.32 -13.75
N ALA A 76 -11.97 13.42 -13.39
CA ALA A 76 -12.11 14.70 -14.09
C ALA A 76 -11.45 14.75 -15.47
N VAL A 77 -10.64 13.75 -15.82
CA VAL A 77 -9.91 13.68 -17.09
C VAL A 77 -10.39 12.51 -17.97
N GLY A 78 -11.49 11.84 -17.60
CA GLY A 78 -12.07 10.74 -18.38
C GLY A 78 -11.63 9.35 -17.94
N CYS A 79 -10.79 9.23 -16.91
CA CYS A 79 -10.23 7.93 -16.56
C CYS A 79 -11.10 7.15 -15.59
N ALA A 80 -11.48 5.92 -15.96
CA ALA A 80 -12.08 4.94 -15.05
C ALA A 80 -11.02 4.19 -14.23
N LEU A 81 -11.38 3.70 -13.04
CA LEU A 81 -10.47 2.94 -12.17
C LEU A 81 -9.89 1.68 -12.83
N VAL A 82 -10.62 1.07 -13.77
CA VAL A 82 -10.15 -0.11 -14.53
C VAL A 82 -9.08 0.21 -15.57
N GLN A 83 -8.90 1.50 -15.93
CA GLN A 83 -7.86 1.95 -16.86
C GLN A 83 -6.62 2.48 -16.13
N LEU A 84 -6.74 2.83 -14.86
CA LEU A 84 -5.66 3.38 -14.04
C LEU A 84 -4.86 2.26 -13.37
N ASP A 85 -3.56 2.49 -13.25
CA ASP A 85 -2.58 1.67 -12.53
C ASP A 85 -1.63 2.67 -11.86
N SER A 86 -2.04 3.14 -10.68
CA SER A 86 -1.49 4.34 -10.03
C SER A 86 -0.04 4.14 -9.55
N ASP A 87 0.36 2.91 -9.24
CA ASP A 87 1.72 2.59 -8.78
C ASP A 87 2.55 1.76 -9.79
N GLY A 88 1.91 1.24 -10.84
CA GLY A 88 2.59 0.58 -11.95
C GLY A 88 2.96 -0.88 -11.67
N ASP A 89 2.28 -1.54 -10.74
CA ASP A 89 2.51 -2.96 -10.43
C ASP A 89 1.86 -3.93 -11.43
N GLY A 90 0.98 -3.40 -12.29
CA GLY A 90 0.27 -4.15 -13.32
C GLY A 90 -1.11 -4.66 -12.91
N VAL A 91 -1.60 -4.30 -11.73
CA VAL A 91 -2.99 -4.43 -11.28
C VAL A 91 -3.67 -3.07 -11.43
N ASN A 92 -4.90 -3.04 -11.94
CA ASN A 92 -5.60 -1.78 -12.10
C ASN A 92 -6.15 -1.28 -10.75
N ASP A 93 -6.35 0.03 -10.62
CA ASP A 93 -6.84 0.69 -9.41
C ASP A 93 -8.23 0.19 -8.94
N ALA A 94 -8.99 -0.51 -9.78
CA ALA A 94 -10.26 -1.11 -9.39
C ALA A 94 -10.08 -2.46 -8.66
N GLU A 95 -9.01 -3.19 -8.96
CA GLU A 95 -8.69 -4.51 -8.40
C GLU A 95 -7.56 -4.46 -7.37
N ASP A 96 -6.83 -3.35 -7.29
CA ASP A 96 -5.73 -3.15 -6.36
C ASP A 96 -6.20 -2.62 -4.99
N ALA A 97 -5.94 -3.40 -3.95
CA ALA A 97 -6.20 -3.02 -2.56
C ALA A 97 -5.28 -1.88 -2.06
N PHE A 98 -4.07 -1.77 -2.61
CA PHE A 98 -3.03 -0.81 -2.21
C PHE A 98 -2.48 -0.03 -3.40
N LYS A 99 -3.37 0.70 -4.08
CA LYS A 99 -3.18 1.58 -5.28
C LYS A 99 -1.95 2.49 -5.34
N PHE A 100 -1.18 2.62 -4.26
CA PHE A 100 -0.01 3.48 -4.17
C PHE A 100 1.24 2.75 -3.65
N ASP A 101 1.21 1.42 -3.53
CA ASP A 101 2.34 0.57 -3.14
C ASP A 101 2.51 -0.59 -4.13
N ALA A 102 3.41 -0.38 -5.09
CA ALA A 102 3.64 -1.33 -6.18
C ALA A 102 4.18 -2.71 -5.77
N ASN A 103 4.35 -2.98 -4.47
CA ASN A 103 4.78 -4.27 -3.94
C ASN A 103 3.65 -5.06 -3.29
N GLU A 104 2.44 -4.50 -3.19
CA GLU A 104 1.28 -5.06 -2.53
C GLU A 104 0.03 -4.77 -3.35
N SER A 105 -0.76 -5.79 -3.70
CA SER A 105 -2.05 -5.56 -4.39
C SER A 105 -3.19 -6.44 -3.88
N VAL A 106 -2.90 -7.35 -2.96
CA VAL A 106 -3.87 -8.33 -2.44
C VAL A 106 -4.11 -8.10 -0.95
N ASP A 107 -5.37 -7.89 -0.62
CA ASP A 107 -5.93 -7.85 0.75
C ASP A 107 -7.23 -8.66 0.71
N THR A 108 -7.15 -9.93 1.12
CA THR A 108 -8.24 -10.90 0.93
C THR A 108 -9.42 -10.64 1.88
N ASP A 109 -9.19 -10.07 3.06
CA ASP A 109 -10.23 -9.79 4.05
C ASP A 109 -10.57 -8.31 4.23
N ASN A 110 -9.88 -7.44 3.51
CA ASN A 110 -10.07 -5.99 3.47
C ASN A 110 -9.80 -5.33 4.83
N ASP A 111 -8.86 -5.86 5.63
CA ASP A 111 -8.47 -5.29 6.92
C ASP A 111 -7.42 -4.17 6.81
N GLY A 112 -6.88 -3.95 5.60
CA GLY A 112 -5.87 -2.94 5.29
C GLY A 112 -4.44 -3.42 5.51
N VAL A 113 -4.21 -4.71 5.75
CA VAL A 113 -2.90 -5.35 5.80
C VAL A 113 -2.78 -6.30 4.62
N ALA A 114 -1.76 -6.11 3.79
CA ALA A 114 -1.58 -6.97 2.62
C ALA A 114 -1.37 -8.43 3.03
N ASP A 115 -1.88 -9.37 2.23
CA ASP A 115 -1.86 -10.82 2.50
C ASP A 115 -0.46 -11.35 2.88
N ARG A 116 0.61 -10.76 2.35
CA ARG A 116 1.98 -11.20 2.66
C ARG A 116 2.48 -10.77 4.04
N TRP A 117 1.84 -9.79 4.65
CA TRP A 117 2.12 -9.27 5.98
C TRP A 117 1.06 -9.68 7.00
N ASP A 118 0.00 -10.34 6.55
CA ASP A 118 -1.08 -10.83 7.38
C ASP A 118 -0.87 -12.31 7.77
N ALA A 119 -0.89 -12.57 9.08
CA ALA A 119 -0.86 -13.93 9.62
C ALA A 119 -2.18 -14.69 9.43
N PHE A 120 -3.30 -13.99 9.24
CA PHE A 120 -4.64 -14.53 9.03
C PHE A 120 -5.38 -13.84 7.86
N PRO A 121 -4.97 -14.03 6.60
CA PRO A 121 -5.51 -13.33 5.42
C PRO A 121 -7.02 -13.46 5.12
N GLU A 122 -7.77 -14.22 5.92
CA GLU A 122 -9.22 -14.40 5.75
C GLU A 122 -10.01 -13.92 6.98
N ASP A 123 -9.34 -13.29 7.96
CA ASP A 123 -9.91 -12.89 9.24
C ASP A 123 -9.62 -11.41 9.54
N PRO A 124 -10.55 -10.50 9.20
CA PRO A 124 -10.30 -9.06 9.22
C PRO A 124 -10.22 -8.47 10.63
N THR A 125 -10.29 -9.32 11.65
CA THR A 125 -10.20 -8.93 13.06
C THR A 125 -8.81 -9.08 13.63
N ARG A 126 -7.87 -9.71 12.91
CA ARG A 126 -6.52 -9.97 13.40
C ARG A 126 -5.49 -10.20 12.30
N SER A 127 -4.47 -9.35 12.25
CA SER A 127 -3.35 -9.54 11.32
C SER A 127 -2.05 -10.05 11.97
N GLN A 128 -1.99 -10.08 13.31
CA GLN A 128 -0.83 -10.54 14.07
C GLN A 128 -1.06 -11.93 14.67
N ALA A 129 -0.07 -12.82 14.52
CA ALA A 129 -0.06 -14.10 15.22
C ALA A 129 0.02 -13.87 16.74
N GLU A 130 -0.87 -14.51 17.50
CA GLU A 130 -0.75 -14.58 18.96
C GLU A 130 0.59 -15.23 19.31
N VAL A 131 1.49 -14.45 19.92
CA VAL A 131 2.69 -15.03 20.52
C VAL A 131 2.20 -15.81 21.73
N GLU A 132 2.10 -17.13 21.60
CA GLU A 132 2.16 -17.97 22.80
C GLU A 132 3.47 -17.59 23.49
N GLU A 133 3.38 -16.88 24.62
CA GLU A 133 4.50 -16.76 25.55
C GLU A 133 4.85 -18.20 25.94
N GLY A 134 5.72 -18.83 25.14
CA GLY A 134 6.25 -20.14 25.42
C GLY A 134 6.74 -20.09 26.85
N GLY A 135 6.19 -20.97 27.69
CA GLY A 135 6.27 -20.99 29.17
C GLY A 135 7.67 -21.10 29.77
N ASN A 136 8.68 -20.61 29.06
CA ASN A 136 10.06 -20.46 29.42
C ASN A 136 10.26 -19.25 30.34
N GLY A 137 9.32 -18.30 30.44
CA GLY A 137 9.41 -17.19 31.40
C GLY A 137 9.55 -17.68 32.84
N VAL A 138 8.81 -18.74 33.20
CA VAL A 138 8.94 -19.42 34.50
C VAL A 138 10.27 -20.18 34.58
N LEU A 139 10.72 -20.83 33.50
CA LEU A 139 12.01 -21.53 33.47
C LEU A 139 13.20 -20.55 33.66
N TYR A 140 13.20 -19.42 32.97
CA TYR A 140 14.22 -18.38 33.12
C TYR A 140 14.17 -17.74 34.50
N ALA A 141 12.98 -17.54 35.08
CA ALA A 141 12.84 -17.09 36.46
C ALA A 141 13.41 -18.11 37.47
N VAL A 142 13.15 -19.41 37.28
CA VAL A 142 13.71 -20.49 38.11
C VAL A 142 15.23 -20.56 37.97
N ILE A 143 15.76 -20.48 36.74
CA ILE A 143 17.21 -20.49 36.49
C ILE A 143 17.86 -19.25 37.13
N ALA A 144 17.27 -18.07 37.01
CA ALA A 144 17.77 -16.84 37.64
C ALA A 144 17.80 -16.97 39.17
N LEU A 145 16.75 -17.52 39.80
CA LEU A 145 16.71 -17.76 41.24
C LEU A 145 17.75 -18.78 41.71
N LEU A 146 17.98 -19.85 40.94
CA LEU A 146 19.02 -20.83 41.25
C LEU A 146 20.43 -20.22 41.15
N MET A 147 20.67 -19.38 40.14
CA MET A 147 21.95 -18.67 39.99
C MET A 147 22.18 -17.66 41.11
N VAL A 148 21.16 -16.91 41.52
CA VAL A 148 21.23 -15.99 42.67
C VAL A 148 21.40 -16.76 43.99
N GLY A 149 20.77 -17.92 44.14
CA GLY A 149 20.92 -18.79 45.31
C GLY A 149 22.32 -19.42 45.40
N LEU A 150 22.92 -19.80 44.27
CA LEU A 150 24.29 -20.35 44.22
C LEU A 150 25.36 -19.26 44.42
N LEU A 151 25.13 -18.06 43.88
CA LEU A 151 26.04 -16.92 44.06
C LEU A 151 25.84 -16.21 45.41
N GLY A 152 24.64 -16.27 46.00
CA GLY A 152 24.30 -15.67 47.30
C GLY A 152 24.35 -16.62 48.50
N GLY A 153 24.40 -17.94 48.28
CA GLY A 153 24.34 -18.99 49.30
C GLY A 153 25.68 -19.38 49.94
N GLY A 154 26.76 -18.64 49.68
CA GLY A 154 28.11 -18.93 50.22
C GLY A 154 28.35 -18.47 51.67
N GLY A 155 27.31 -18.13 52.44
CA GLY A 155 27.42 -17.37 53.69
C GLY A 155 26.90 -18.01 54.98
N TYR A 156 26.58 -19.31 55.03
CA TYR A 156 26.23 -19.97 56.30
C TYR A 156 27.07 -21.21 56.58
N PHE A 157 28.36 -20.99 56.81
CA PHE A 157 29.26 -21.97 57.43
C PHE A 157 28.89 -22.14 58.92
N TYR A 158 28.10 -23.17 59.25
CA TYR A 158 28.09 -23.71 60.62
C TYR A 158 29.19 -24.77 60.73
N THR A 159 30.33 -24.38 61.28
CA THR A 159 31.45 -25.31 61.51
C THR A 159 31.17 -26.23 62.69
N ARG A 160 31.05 -27.54 62.45
CA ARG A 160 31.48 -28.60 63.37
C ARG A 160 31.82 -29.88 62.57
N LYS A 161 33.09 -30.30 62.62
CA LYS A 161 33.61 -31.61 62.16
C LYS A 161 33.53 -32.64 63.31
N PRO A 162 33.86 -33.93 63.09
CA PRO A 162 33.41 -34.84 62.04
C PRO A 162 32.90 -36.18 62.64
N GLY A 163 32.16 -36.98 61.87
CA GLY A 163 31.82 -38.36 62.23
C GLY A 163 31.82 -39.24 60.99
N LEU A 164 32.68 -40.26 60.99
CA LEU A 164 32.81 -41.27 59.93
C LEU A 164 31.47 -41.99 59.68
N ASN A 165 31.16 -42.29 58.42
CA ASN A 165 30.51 -43.55 58.05
C ASN A 165 30.71 -43.87 56.56
N SER A 166 30.83 -45.16 56.32
CA SER A 166 31.33 -45.85 55.13
C SER A 166 30.23 -46.46 54.27
N GLY A 167 30.41 -46.44 52.94
CA GLY A 167 29.80 -47.32 51.92
C GLY A 167 28.62 -46.74 51.12
N PRO A 168 28.16 -47.39 50.03
CA PRO A 168 28.78 -48.44 49.23
C PRO A 168 28.40 -48.33 47.73
N PHE A 169 29.09 -47.58 46.88
CA PHE A 169 29.00 -47.80 45.42
C PHE A 169 30.31 -47.38 44.77
N ALA A 170 31.15 -48.40 44.61
CA ALA A 170 32.26 -48.39 43.68
C ALA A 170 31.71 -48.48 42.25
N GLU A 171 32.40 -47.78 41.35
CA GLU A 171 32.69 -48.21 39.98
C GLU A 171 31.51 -48.40 39.01
N VAL A 172 31.38 -47.47 38.05
CA VAL A 172 30.92 -47.82 36.71
C VAL A 172 31.88 -47.19 35.70
N SER A 173 32.63 -48.05 35.01
CA SER A 173 33.32 -47.72 33.77
C SER A 173 32.37 -47.89 32.60
N GLY A 174 32.46 -46.98 31.63
CA GLY A 174 32.12 -47.25 30.23
C GLY A 174 30.90 -46.49 29.70
N ARG A 175 31.16 -45.46 28.90
CA ARG A 175 31.09 -45.54 27.43
C ARG A 175 31.39 -44.16 26.83
N THR A 176 32.37 -44.14 25.94
CA THR A 176 32.61 -43.09 24.96
C THR A 176 31.46 -43.05 23.97
N ASP A 177 31.06 -41.86 23.53
CA ASP A 177 30.67 -41.64 22.13
C ASP A 177 31.16 -40.26 21.69
N VAL A 178 32.14 -40.29 20.78
CA VAL A 178 32.60 -39.17 19.96
C VAL A 178 31.73 -39.19 18.70
N ALA A 179 30.88 -38.17 18.54
CA ALA A 179 30.29 -37.69 17.27
C ALA A 179 29.20 -36.66 17.65
N THR A 180 29.40 -35.34 17.53
CA THR A 180 29.28 -34.62 16.26
C THR A 180 29.86 -33.21 16.42
N GLU A 181 31.16 -33.02 16.19
CA GLU A 181 31.80 -31.69 16.08
C GLU A 181 32.37 -31.46 14.66
N GLN A 182 31.64 -31.92 13.64
CA GLN A 182 32.03 -31.72 12.25
C GLN A 182 30.83 -31.31 11.39
N ASN A 183 30.21 -30.16 11.70
CA ASN A 183 29.53 -29.38 10.65
C ASN A 183 29.19 -27.92 10.97
N MET A 184 29.92 -27.23 11.84
CA MET A 184 29.83 -25.76 11.91
C MET A 184 31.07 -25.16 11.29
N GLY A 185 31.07 -25.13 9.95
CA GLY A 185 32.00 -24.30 9.19
C GLY A 185 31.88 -22.86 9.66
N GLY A 186 33.00 -22.30 10.11
CA GLY A 186 33.13 -20.89 10.39
C GLY A 186 32.90 -20.10 9.11
N GLY A 187 31.72 -19.49 9.02
CA GLY A 187 31.51 -18.32 8.20
C GLY A 187 31.59 -17.11 9.12
N ASP A 188 32.57 -16.24 8.86
CA ASP A 188 32.66 -14.92 9.50
C ASP A 188 31.37 -14.15 9.23
N LYS A 189 30.50 -14.10 10.24
CA LYS A 189 29.36 -13.18 10.25
C LYS A 189 29.87 -11.80 10.63
N ASN A 190 30.53 -11.13 9.68
CA ASN A 190 30.62 -9.68 9.75
C ASN A 190 29.19 -9.15 9.56
N LEU A 191 28.58 -8.69 10.66
CA LEU A 191 27.45 -7.78 10.54
C LEU A 191 27.94 -6.52 9.84
N PRO A 192 27.27 -6.03 8.78
CA PRO A 192 27.53 -4.69 8.28
C PRO A 192 27.21 -3.69 9.41
N SER A 193 28.07 -2.69 9.58
CA SER A 193 27.85 -1.60 10.52
C SER A 193 26.57 -0.84 10.15
N LEU A 194 25.72 -0.61 11.15
CA LEU A 194 24.55 0.26 11.05
C LEU A 194 25.04 1.72 11.04
N ASP A 195 25.64 2.16 9.94
CA ASP A 195 26.11 3.54 9.79
C ASP A 195 25.09 4.46 9.10
N ASN A 196 23.86 4.00 8.86
CA ASN A 196 22.79 4.84 8.33
C ASN A 196 21.52 4.70 9.19
N ALA A 197 21.54 5.31 10.37
CA ALA A 197 20.29 5.62 11.06
C ALA A 197 19.61 6.76 10.30
N GLU A 198 18.55 6.45 9.56
CA GLU A 198 17.72 7.48 8.93
C GLU A 198 16.78 8.08 9.99
N PRO A 199 16.52 9.40 9.96
CA PRO A 199 15.61 10.03 10.90
C PRO A 199 14.21 9.44 10.74
N GLN A 200 13.64 8.90 11.82
CA GLN A 200 12.29 8.35 11.80
C GLN A 200 11.27 9.49 11.83
N GLN A 201 10.33 9.47 10.89
CA GLN A 201 9.21 10.41 10.83
C GLN A 201 7.89 9.65 10.92
N TRP A 202 6.94 10.17 11.69
CA TRP A 202 5.60 9.59 11.83
C TRP A 202 4.56 10.67 12.11
N GLU A 203 3.28 10.35 11.97
CA GLU A 203 2.18 11.23 12.33
C GLU A 203 1.42 10.66 13.54
N GLU A 204 1.17 11.50 14.54
CA GLU A 204 0.42 11.13 15.73
C GLU A 204 -0.55 12.26 16.09
N ASN A 205 -1.85 11.94 16.15
CA ASN A 205 -2.92 12.90 16.47
C ASN A 205 -2.93 14.16 15.59
N GLY A 206 -2.57 14.04 14.30
CA GLY A 206 -2.51 15.16 13.35
C GLY A 206 -1.29 16.06 13.47
N VAL A 207 -0.26 15.61 14.21
CA VAL A 207 1.04 16.29 14.33
C VAL A 207 2.11 15.42 13.68
N HIS A 208 2.87 15.97 12.74
CA HIS A 208 4.04 15.28 12.19
C HIS A 208 5.21 15.37 13.17
N TRP A 209 5.83 14.22 13.45
CA TRP A 209 6.96 14.05 14.35
C TRP A 209 8.20 13.58 13.59
N SER A 210 9.37 13.96 14.09
CA SER A 210 10.66 13.49 13.59
C SER A 210 11.60 13.21 14.76
N ARG A 211 12.30 12.08 14.71
CA ARG A 211 13.35 11.70 15.65
C ARG A 211 14.67 11.54 14.92
N ASP A 212 15.66 12.34 15.31
CA ASP A 212 17.00 12.28 14.72
C ASP A 212 17.83 11.09 15.25
N VAL A 213 19.01 10.91 14.67
CA VAL A 213 19.97 9.84 15.02
C VAL A 213 20.50 9.93 16.46
N ASN A 214 20.41 11.11 17.08
CA ASN A 214 20.78 11.33 18.47
C ASN A 214 19.60 11.12 19.43
N GLY A 215 18.42 10.77 18.89
CA GLY A 215 17.20 10.56 19.63
C GLY A 215 16.45 11.84 19.97
N GLN A 216 16.82 13.00 19.41
CA GLN A 216 16.14 14.27 19.63
C GLN A 216 14.81 14.28 18.88
N LEU A 217 13.73 14.55 19.63
CA LEU A 217 12.38 14.61 19.12
C LEU A 217 12.04 16.04 18.65
N SER A 218 11.41 16.16 17.49
CA SER A 218 10.90 17.43 16.93
C SER A 218 9.50 17.23 16.36
N TYR A 219 8.67 18.27 16.37
CA TYR A 219 7.35 18.28 15.72
C TYR A 219 7.29 19.33 14.62
N TYR A 220 6.46 19.12 13.60
CA TYR A 220 6.29 20.06 12.50
C TYR A 220 5.25 21.13 12.85
N ASP A 221 5.66 22.40 12.82
CA ASP A 221 4.75 23.54 12.96
C ASP A 221 4.35 24.07 11.58
N ALA A 222 3.11 23.78 11.18
CA ALA A 222 2.55 24.22 9.90
C ALA A 222 2.44 25.75 9.76
N SER A 223 2.39 26.49 10.87
CA SER A 223 2.32 27.96 10.84
C SER A 223 3.70 28.61 10.62
N ALA A 224 4.76 27.94 11.08
CA ALA A 224 6.14 28.36 10.90
C ALA A 224 6.82 27.71 9.67
N GLY A 225 6.24 26.64 9.13
CA GLY A 225 6.82 25.85 8.02
C GLY A 225 8.14 25.19 8.41
N ALA A 226 8.30 24.82 9.69
CA ALA A 226 9.57 24.36 10.24
C ALA A 226 9.41 23.28 11.32
N TRP A 227 10.44 22.44 11.47
CA TRP A 227 10.56 21.49 12.56
C TRP A 227 11.02 22.19 13.85
N VAL A 228 10.23 22.03 14.91
CA VAL A 228 10.49 22.62 16.23
C VAL A 228 10.92 21.51 17.20
N PRO A 229 12.08 21.65 17.87
CA PRO A 229 12.52 20.68 18.87
C PRO A 229 11.50 20.55 20.01
N TYR A 230 11.10 19.32 20.33
CA TYR A 230 10.23 19.03 21.45
C TYR A 230 11.04 19.04 22.74
N GLN A 231 10.77 19.99 23.63
CA GLN A 231 11.29 20.01 24.99
C GLN A 231 10.24 19.42 25.92
N GLY A 232 10.39 18.13 26.22
CA GLY A 232 9.58 17.43 27.23
C GLY A 232 9.91 17.85 28.65
#